data_AF-A0A961X8Q1-F1
#
_entry.id   AF-A0A961X8Q1-F1
#
_cell.length_a   1.000
_cell.length_b   1.000
_cell.length_c   1.000
_cell.angle_alpha   90.00
_cell.angle_beta   90.00
_cell.angle_gamma   90.00
#
_symmetry.space_group_name_H-M   'P 1'
#
loop_
_entity.id
_entity.type
_entity.pdbx_description
1 polymer ?
#
loop_
_entity_poly.entity_id
_entity_poly.type
_entity_poly.pdbx_seq_one_letter_code
_entity_poly.pdbx_strand_id
1 'polypeptide(L)'
;MTTAIEAGWVLKTMAAMAAADQRLDAREVSLIQKVYAELTGRPVDVGGVVSAVQVYARKNVLAELSAVAGGLNFETKEAIIRGACRTLTVNNFVSESERTKLRELAETLHVSGQELDAILNDPGGA
;
A
#
# COMPACT_ATOMS: atom_id res chain seq x y z
N MET A 1 -7.15 -8.07 13.07
CA MET A 1 -6.21 -7.30 13.94
C MET A 1 -4.80 -7.56 13.43
N THR A 2 -4.28 -6.62 12.63
CA THR A 2 -3.00 -6.73 11.94
C THR A 2 -1.83 -6.69 12.92
N THR A 3 -0.93 -7.66 12.80
CA THR A 3 0.31 -7.72 13.58
C THR A 3 1.26 -6.58 13.18
N ALA A 4 2.24 -6.29 14.04
CA ALA A 4 3.23 -5.24 13.75
C ALA A 4 4.02 -5.50 12.46
N ILE A 5 4.23 -6.78 12.11
CA ILE A 5 4.93 -7.20 10.90
C ILE A 5 4.07 -6.88 9.67
N GLU A 6 2.79 -7.26 9.71
CA GLU A 6 1.85 -7.01 8.61
C GLU A 6 1.62 -5.51 8.40
N ALA A 7 1.48 -4.74 9.47
CA ALA A 7 1.43 -3.29 9.40
C ALA A 7 2.71 -2.73 8.76
N GLY A 8 3.88 -3.26 9.10
CA GLY A 8 5.15 -2.89 8.44
C GLY A 8 5.10 -3.06 6.91
N TRP A 9 4.48 -4.12 6.40
CA TRP A 9 4.30 -4.35 4.97
C TRP A 9 3.35 -3.34 4.30
N VAL A 10 2.30 -2.92 5.00
CA VAL A 10 1.39 -1.88 4.51
C VAL A 10 2.15 -0.56 4.32
N LEU A 11 2.85 -0.08 5.35
CA LEU A 11 3.62 1.16 5.28
C LEU A 11 4.69 1.09 4.19
N LYS A 12 5.42 -0.04 4.13
CA LYS A 12 6.47 -0.27 3.15
C LYS A 12 5.97 -0.20 1.71
N THR A 13 4.80 -0.78 1.44
CA THR A 13 4.20 -0.76 0.10
C THR A 13 3.74 0.64 -0.27
N MET A 14 3.05 1.32 0.64
CA MET A 14 2.62 2.72 0.44
C MET A 14 3.81 3.64 0.15
N ALA A 15 4.87 3.50 0.96
CA ALA A 15 6.09 4.26 0.81
C ALA A 15 6.80 4.00 -0.53
N ALA A 16 6.85 2.74 -0.97
CA ALA A 16 7.43 2.38 -2.27
C ALA A 16 6.62 2.94 -3.45
N MET A 17 5.29 2.92 -3.36
CA MET A 17 4.41 3.46 -4.40
C MET A 17 4.54 4.98 -4.51
N ALA A 18 4.56 5.69 -3.37
CA ALA A 18 4.79 7.13 -3.35
C ALA A 18 6.17 7.50 -3.90
N ALA A 19 7.21 6.73 -3.55
CA ALA A 19 8.55 6.91 -4.13
C ALA A 19 8.58 6.69 -5.64
N ALA A 20 7.88 5.66 -6.13
CA ALA A 20 7.82 5.32 -7.56
C ALA A 20 7.08 6.39 -8.38
N ASP A 21 6.14 7.10 -7.77
CA ASP A 21 5.47 8.24 -8.41
C ASP A 21 6.31 9.53 -8.37
N GLN A 22 7.47 9.52 -7.69
CA GLN A 22 8.34 10.67 -7.42
C GLN A 22 7.63 11.82 -6.70
N ARG A 23 6.51 11.53 -6.03
CA ARG A 23 5.72 12.51 -5.30
C ARG A 23 5.80 12.18 -3.82
N LEU A 24 6.64 12.95 -3.14
CA LEU A 24 6.73 12.97 -1.69
C LEU A 24 6.65 14.41 -1.21
N ASP A 25 5.48 15.02 -1.40
CA ASP A 25 5.14 16.29 -0.77
C ASP A 25 4.46 16.08 0.59
N ALA A 26 4.26 17.16 1.34
CA ALA A 26 3.66 17.08 2.68
C ALA A 26 2.22 16.50 2.67
N ARG A 27 1.50 16.60 1.55
CA ARG A 27 0.13 16.06 1.40
C ARG A 27 0.19 14.56 1.24
N GLU A 28 1.11 14.02 0.45
CA GLU A 28 1.32 12.57 0.34
C GLU A 28 1.77 11.95 1.66
N VAL A 29 2.66 12.61 2.40
CA VAL A 29 3.06 12.13 3.72
C VAL A 29 1.86 12.09 4.67
N SER A 30 1.05 13.15 4.72
CA SER A 30 -0.16 13.21 5.55
C SER A 30 -1.18 12.14 5.15
N LEU A 31 -1.32 11.88 3.85
CA LEU A 31 -2.19 10.85 3.31
C LEU A 31 -1.73 9.45 3.73
N ILE A 32 -0.43 9.15 3.60
CA ILE A 32 0.13 7.86 4.02
C ILE A 32 -0.08 7.64 5.52
N GLN A 33 0.17 8.65 6.36
CA GLN A 33 -0.07 8.55 7.80
C GLN A 33 -1.53 8.21 8.12
N LYS A 34 -2.47 8.93 7.48
CA LYS A 34 -3.91 8.73 7.70
C LYS A 34 -4.36 7.35 7.26
N VAL A 35 -4.01 6.95 6.03
CA VAL A 35 -4.40 5.66 5.47
C VAL A 35 -3.77 4.50 6.23
N TYR A 36 -2.50 4.63 6.65
CA TYR A 36 -1.85 3.63 7.49
C TYR A 36 -2.57 3.44 8.82
N ALA A 37 -2.93 4.54 9.49
CA ALA A 37 -3.66 4.48 10.75
C ALA A 37 -5.07 3.89 10.59
N GLU A 38 -5.76 4.21 9.51
CA GLU A 38 -7.08 3.63 9.19
C GLU A 38 -7.00 2.12 8.92
N LEU A 39 -5.98 1.66 8.18
CA LEU A 39 -5.87 0.25 7.78
C LEU A 39 -5.27 -0.66 8.87
N THR A 40 -4.44 -0.11 9.75
CA THR A 40 -3.70 -0.91 10.74
C THR A 40 -4.09 -0.60 12.19
N GLY A 41 -4.88 0.46 12.40
CA GLY A 41 -5.18 0.99 13.73
C GLY A 41 -3.98 1.61 14.46
N ARG A 42 -2.83 1.76 13.79
CA ARG A 42 -1.57 2.22 14.40
C ARG A 42 -1.17 3.58 13.83
N PRO A 43 -0.83 4.56 14.68
CA PRO A 43 -0.28 5.82 14.18
C PRO A 43 1.16 5.62 13.70
N VAL A 44 1.54 6.38 12.68
CA VAL A 44 2.92 6.55 12.23
C VAL A 44 3.24 8.04 12.16
N ASP A 45 4.44 8.43 12.54
CA ASP A 45 4.89 9.81 12.51
C ASP A 45 5.42 10.22 11.11
N VAL A 46 5.51 11.53 10.89
CA VAL A 46 6.02 12.09 9.62
C VAL A 46 7.44 11.58 9.35
N GLY A 47 8.28 11.53 10.39
CA GLY A 47 9.65 11.04 10.31
C GLY A 47 9.73 9.57 9.87
N GLY A 48 8.85 8.71 10.42
CA GLY A 48 8.74 7.31 10.03
C GLY A 48 8.30 7.13 8.58
N VAL A 49 7.33 7.91 8.11
CA VAL A 49 6.89 7.84 6.70
C VAL A 49 8.00 8.30 5.76
N VAL A 50 8.63 9.44 6.03
CA VAL A 50 9.72 9.96 5.17
C VAL A 50 10.88 8.98 5.13
N SER A 51 11.26 8.42 6.29
CA SER A 51 12.32 7.42 6.37
C SER A 51 11.97 6.16 5.58
N ALA A 52 10.74 5.67 5.70
CA ALA A 52 10.26 4.52 4.94
C ALA A 52 10.33 4.80 3.43
N VAL A 53 9.86 5.96 2.97
CA VAL A 53 9.89 6.32 1.55
C VAL A 53 11.33 6.39 1.03
N GLN A 54 12.24 7.03 1.75
CA GLN A 54 13.66 7.11 1.34
C GLN A 54 14.33 5.72 1.27
N VAL A 55 14.03 4.84 2.23
CA VAL A 55 14.58 3.48 2.26
C VAL A 55 14.00 2.63 1.13
N TYR A 56 12.69 2.69 0.92
CA TYR A 56 11.99 1.82 -0.03
C TYR A 56 11.98 2.34 -1.46
N ALA A 57 12.26 3.63 -1.68
CA ALA A 57 12.51 4.19 -3.01
C ALA A 57 13.63 3.47 -3.76
N ARG A 58 14.60 2.91 -3.04
CA ARG A 58 15.77 2.22 -3.60
C ARG A 58 15.64 0.70 -3.57
N LYS A 59 14.53 0.16 -3.05
CA LYS A 59 14.33 -1.28 -2.86
C LYS A 59 13.24 -1.80 -3.79
N ASN A 60 13.42 -3.02 -4.27
CA ASN A 60 12.38 -3.71 -5.03
C ASN A 60 11.35 -4.33 -4.06
N VAL A 61 10.42 -3.50 -3.58
CA VAL A 61 9.39 -3.92 -2.63
C VAL A 61 8.48 -4.99 -3.20
N LEU A 62 8.22 -5.00 -4.51
CA LEU A 62 7.43 -6.06 -5.17
C LEU A 62 8.12 -7.44 -5.07
N ALA A 63 9.42 -7.50 -5.32
CA ALA A 63 10.18 -8.74 -5.16
C ALA A 63 10.15 -9.25 -3.71
N GLU A 64 10.29 -8.35 -2.74
CA GLU A 64 10.22 -8.71 -1.32
C GLU A 64 8.81 -9.17 -0.91
N LEU A 65 7.76 -8.52 -1.44
CA LEU A 65 6.37 -8.91 -1.21
C LEU A 65 6.07 -10.29 -1.81
N SER A 66 6.54 -10.58 -3.03
CA SER A 66 6.37 -11.90 -3.66
C SER A 66 6.90 -13.02 -2.78
N ALA A 67 8.07 -12.81 -2.16
CA ALA A 67 8.70 -13.80 -1.29
C ALA A 67 7.89 -14.10 -0.02
N VAL A 68 7.14 -13.12 0.50
CA VAL A 68 6.33 -13.28 1.73
C VAL A 68 4.84 -13.50 1.47
N ALA A 69 4.37 -13.29 0.23
CA ALA A 69 2.96 -13.34 -0.15
C ALA A 69 2.26 -14.66 0.24
N GLY A 70 2.99 -15.78 0.21
CA GLY A 70 2.47 -17.08 0.62
C GLY A 70 2.17 -17.21 2.12
N GLY A 71 2.80 -16.38 2.97
CA GLY A 71 2.62 -16.37 4.43
C GLY A 71 1.69 -15.27 4.95
N LEU A 72 1.24 -14.35 4.08
CA LEU A 72 0.32 -13.27 4.46
C LEU A 72 -1.12 -13.77 4.44
N ASN A 73 -1.91 -13.36 5.44
CA ASN A 73 -3.35 -13.59 5.43
C ASN A 73 -4.05 -12.64 4.42
N PHE A 74 -5.29 -12.96 4.09
CA PHE A 74 -6.10 -12.17 3.16
C PHE A 74 -6.28 -10.72 3.65
N GLU A 75 -6.59 -10.51 4.94
CA GLU A 75 -6.78 -9.18 5.55
C GLU A 75 -5.54 -8.28 5.34
N THR A 76 -4.33 -8.83 5.45
CA THR A 76 -3.09 -8.09 5.21
C THR A 76 -2.87 -7.80 3.74
N LYS A 77 -3.10 -8.78 2.86
CA LYS A 77 -2.98 -8.57 1.40
C LYS A 77 -3.94 -7.47 0.95
N GLU A 78 -5.16 -7.51 1.46
CA GLU A 78 -6.16 -6.47 1.25
C GLU A 78 -5.70 -5.12 1.77
N ALA A 79 -5.21 -5.03 3.02
CA ALA A 79 -4.69 -3.78 3.58
C ALA A 79 -3.51 -3.21 2.75
N ILE A 80 -2.62 -4.07 2.24
CA ILE A 80 -1.52 -3.66 1.38
C ILE A 80 -2.05 -3.07 0.06
N ILE A 81 -2.99 -3.75 -0.59
CA ILE A 81 -3.59 -3.30 -1.85
C ILE A 81 -4.37 -2.00 -1.64
N ARG A 82 -5.18 -1.89 -0.58
CA ARG A 82 -5.94 -0.68 -0.24
C ARG A 82 -5.01 0.49 0.06
N GLY A 83 -3.94 0.24 0.81
CA GLY A 83 -2.92 1.25 1.12
C GLY A 83 -2.26 1.77 -0.15
N ALA A 84 -1.81 0.86 -1.02
CA ALA A 84 -1.22 1.20 -2.31
C ALA A 84 -2.19 1.98 -3.19
N CYS A 85 -3.44 1.52 -3.32
CA CYS A 85 -4.46 2.19 -4.11
C CYS A 85 -4.68 3.61 -3.61
N ARG A 86 -4.98 3.79 -2.32
CA ARG A 86 -5.25 5.12 -1.75
C ARG A 86 -4.05 6.06 -1.83
N THR A 87 -2.83 5.52 -1.85
CA THR A 87 -1.61 6.33 -2.03
C THR A 87 -1.45 6.79 -3.48
N LEU A 88 -1.82 5.94 -4.45
CA LEU A 88 -1.74 6.24 -5.88
C LEU A 88 -2.93 7.08 -6.38
N THR A 89 -4.10 6.95 -5.76
CA THR A 89 -5.30 7.68 -6.17
C THR A 89 -5.16 9.17 -5.91
N VAL A 90 -5.01 9.94 -6.98
CA VAL A 90 -5.01 11.41 -6.92
C VAL A 90 -6.42 11.90 -7.23
N ASN A 91 -7.02 12.67 -6.32
CA ASN A 91 -8.36 13.24 -6.48
C ASN A 91 -9.47 12.21 -6.79
N ASN A 92 -9.44 11.02 -6.17
CA ASN A 92 -10.38 9.92 -6.43
C ASN A 92 -10.36 9.37 -7.87
N PHE A 93 -9.32 9.67 -8.64
CA PHE A 93 -9.13 9.11 -9.97
C PHE A 93 -7.91 8.18 -9.97
N VAL A 94 -8.09 6.98 -10.53
CA VAL A 94 -7.00 6.02 -10.76
C VAL A 94 -6.69 6.02 -12.24
N SER A 95 -5.48 6.45 -12.62
CA SER A 95 -5.03 6.41 -14.00
C SER A 95 -4.81 4.97 -14.50
N GLU A 96 -4.77 4.74 -15.82
CA GLU A 96 -4.48 3.40 -16.36
C GLU A 96 -3.09 2.89 -15.93
N SER A 97 -2.12 3.80 -15.80
CA SER A 97 -0.79 3.47 -15.28
C SER A 97 -0.83 3.03 -13.81
N GLU A 98 -1.62 3.70 -12.97
CA GLU A 98 -1.81 3.30 -11.58
C GLU A 98 -2.58 1.98 -11.46
N ARG A 99 -3.60 1.78 -12.29
CA ARG A 99 -4.36 0.51 -12.32
C ARG A 99 -3.46 -0.66 -12.73
N THR A 100 -2.52 -0.43 -13.63
CA THR A 100 -1.52 -1.43 -14.03
C THR A 100 -0.59 -1.77 -12.87
N LYS A 101 -0.04 -0.76 -12.17
CA LYS A 101 0.77 -0.96 -10.95
C LYS A 101 0.01 -1.73 -9.85
N LEU A 102 -1.28 -1.44 -9.66
CA LEU A 102 -2.12 -2.14 -8.69
C LEU A 102 -2.39 -3.60 -9.09
N ARG A 103 -2.56 -3.88 -10.38
CA ARG A 103 -2.71 -5.25 -10.88
C ARG A 103 -1.43 -6.06 -10.67
N GLU A 104 -0.26 -5.48 -10.99
CA GLU A 104 1.04 -6.11 -10.73
C GLU A 104 1.26 -6.41 -9.25
N LEU A 105 0.85 -5.49 -8.36
CA LEU A 105 0.89 -5.70 -6.92
C LEU A 105 -0.06 -6.82 -6.47
N ALA A 106 -1.28 -6.87 -7.00
CA ALA A 106 -2.23 -7.93 -6.69
C ALA A 106 -1.71 -9.31 -7.13
N GLU A 107 -1.17 -9.40 -8.35
CA GLU A 107 -0.54 -10.62 -8.87
C GLU A 107 0.63 -11.06 -7.98
N THR A 108 1.46 -10.11 -7.54
CA THR A 108 2.57 -10.35 -6.60
C THR A 108 2.08 -10.93 -5.27
N LEU A 109 0.92 -10.49 -4.80
CA LEU A 109 0.30 -10.96 -3.55
C LEU A 109 -0.53 -12.23 -3.73
N HIS A 110 -0.62 -12.76 -4.94
CA HIS A 110 -1.50 -13.87 -5.32
C HIS A 110 -2.98 -13.53 -5.04
N VAL A 111 -3.37 -12.29 -5.27
CA VAL A 111 -4.75 -11.80 -5.21
C VAL A 111 -5.30 -11.79 -6.63
N SER A 112 -6.43 -12.44 -6.84
CA SER A 112 -7.07 -12.52 -8.15
C SER A 112 -7.63 -11.16 -8.59
N GLY A 113 -7.82 -10.97 -9.90
CA GLY A 113 -8.42 -9.74 -10.42
C GLY A 113 -9.82 -9.46 -9.88
N GLN A 114 -10.61 -10.50 -9.58
CA GLN A 114 -11.93 -10.35 -8.96
C GLN A 114 -11.84 -9.86 -7.52
N GLU A 115 -10.90 -10.38 -6.73
CA GLU A 115 -10.65 -9.91 -5.36
C GLU A 115 -10.10 -8.48 -5.37
N LEU A 116 -9.21 -8.14 -6.32
CA LEU A 116 -8.74 -6.78 -6.50
C LEU A 116 -9.90 -5.83 -6.81
N ASP A 117 -10.75 -6.15 -7.79
CA ASP A 117 -11.90 -5.31 -8.13
C ASP A 117 -12.89 -5.21 -6.94
N ALA A 118 -13.07 -6.26 -6.14
CA ALA A 118 -13.87 -6.20 -4.92
C ALA A 118 -13.28 -5.23 -3.88
N ILE A 119 -11.96 -5.29 -3.65
CA ILE A 119 -11.24 -4.41 -2.73
C ILE A 119 -11.31 -2.93 -3.18
N LEU A 120 -11.26 -2.69 -4.50
CA LEU A 120 -11.34 -1.34 -5.07
C LEU A 120 -12.76 -0.76 -5.04
N ASN A 121 -13.78 -1.61 -5.21
CA ASN A 121 -15.18 -1.19 -5.22
C ASN A 121 -15.83 -1.16 -3.84
N ASP A 122 -15.20 -1.75 -2.83
CA ASP A 122 -15.67 -1.70 -1.45
C ASP A 122 -15.11 -0.47 -0.70
N PRO A 123 -15.94 0.54 -0.37
CA PRO A 123 -15.50 1.72 0.37
C PRO A 123 -15.24 1.46 1.86
N GLY A 124 -15.58 0.28 2.41
CA GLY A 124 -15.49 0.03 3.84
C GLY A 124 -15.37 -1.45 4.19
N GLY A 125 -14.13 -1.94 4.23
CA GLY A 125 -13.80 -3.09 5.07
C GLY A 125 -13.97 -2.68 6.54
N ALA A 126 -15.03 -3.18 7.16
CA ALA A 126 -15.42 -2.92 8.55
C ALA A 126 -14.43 -3.45 9.59
#